data_AF-A0A530JT73-F1
#
_entry.id   AF-A0A530JT73-F1
#
_cell.length_a   1.000
_cell.length_b   1.000
_cell.length_c   1.000
_cell.angle_alpha   90.00
_cell.angle_beta   90.00
_cell.angle_gamma   90.00
#
_symmetry.space_group_name_H-M   'P 1'
#
loop_
_entity.id
_entity.type
_entity.pdbx_description
1 polymer ?
#
loop_
_entity_poly.entity_id
_entity_poly.type
_entity_poly.pdbx_seq_one_letter_code
_entity_poly.pdbx_strand_id
1 'polypeptide(L)' 'LTVVRDIIKVKAVKFRVENDVGYMKITSFTEKTYDDLENAIDTIKKQVPADKLKGYVLDLRLNPGGLLDQAVSVSD' A
#
# COMPACT_ATOMS: atom_id res chain seq x y z
N LEU A 1 30.21 8.02 18.55
CA LEU A 1 29.13 7.67 17.60
C LEU A 1 27.91 8.47 17.99
N THR A 2 27.49 9.44 17.17
CA THR A 2 26.37 10.33 17.49
C THR A 2 25.14 9.81 16.78
N VAL A 3 24.09 9.42 17.52
CA VAL A 3 22.81 9.00 16.94
C VAL A 3 21.91 10.24 16.88
N VAL A 4 21.55 10.65 15.66
CA VAL A 4 20.63 11.77 15.42
C VAL A 4 19.21 11.22 15.30
N ARG A 5 18.25 11.86 15.98
CA ARG A 5 16.84 11.48 15.91
C ARG A 5 16.32 11.74 14.49
N ASP A 6 15.91 10.68 13.81
CA ASP A 6 15.18 10.74 12.54
C ASP A 6 13.76 10.19 12.72
N ILE A 7 12.81 10.72 11.96
CA ILE A 7 11.43 10.20 11.94
C ILE A 7 11.34 9.18 10.81
N ILE A 8 11.51 7.90 11.16
CA ILE A 8 11.30 6.80 10.21
C ILE A 8 9.80 6.66 9.97
N LYS A 9 9.32 7.20 8.84
CA LYS A 9 7.93 6.99 8.40
C LYS A 9 7.78 5.57 7.87
N VAL A 10 7.24 4.68 8.69
CA VAL A 10 6.87 3.34 8.27
C VAL A 10 5.65 3.47 7.35
N LYS A 11 5.80 3.12 6.06
CA LYS A 11 4.67 3.08 5.11
C LYS A 11 3.75 1.93 5.45
N ALA A 12 2.44 2.17 5.46
CA ALA A 12 1.44 1.14 5.71
C ALA A 12 1.29 0.21 4.50
N VAL A 13 1.46 0.76 3.30
CA VAL A 13 1.38 0.04 2.02
C VAL A 13 2.71 0.08 1.27
N LYS A 14 3.17 -1.09 0.84
CA LYS A 14 4.27 -1.25 -0.11
C LYS A 14 3.70 -1.73 -1.43
N PHE A 15 4.17 -1.21 -2.56
CA PHE A 15 3.65 -1.63 -3.86
C PHE A 15 4.76 -1.82 -4.89
N ARG A 16 4.45 -2.60 -5.93
CA ARG A 16 5.28 -2.77 -7.12
C ARG A 16 4.41 -3.21 -8.29
N VAL A 17 4.89 -2.99 -9.51
CA VAL A 17 4.29 -3.55 -10.72
C VAL A 17 5.01 -4.86 -11.04
N GLU A 18 4.26 -5.96 -11.11
CA GLU A 18 4.74 -7.24 -11.60
C GLU A 18 4.09 -7.53 -12.96
N ASN A 19 4.85 -7.29 -14.04
CA ASN A 19 4.36 -7.34 -15.42
C ASN A 19 3.15 -6.40 -15.63
N ASP A 20 1.96 -6.98 -15.71
CA ASP A 20 0.68 -6.33 -15.93
C ASP A 20 -0.23 -6.37 -14.69
N VAL A 21 0.33 -6.70 -13.53
CA VAL A 21 -0.40 -6.79 -12.25
C VAL A 21 0.19 -5.82 -11.23
N GLY A 22 -0.68 -5.03 -10.60
CA GLY A 22 -0.32 -4.17 -9.46
C GLY A 22 -0.28 -4.98 -8.17
N TYR A 23 0.90 -5.22 -7.62
CA TYR A 23 1.04 -5.89 -6.33
C TYR A 23 1.15 -4.86 -5.20
N MET A 24 0.26 -4.96 -4.21
CA MET A 24 0.21 -4.08 -3.05
C MET A 24 0.18 -4.91 -1.76
N LYS A 25 1.09 -4.63 -0.83
CA LYS A 25 1.18 -5.30 0.47
C LYS A 25 0.83 -4.32 1.57
N ILE A 26 -0.24 -4.61 2.32
CA ILE A 26 -0.60 -3.87 3.53
C ILE A 26 0.05 -4.58 4.72
N THR A 27 0.97 -3.89 5.40
CA THR A 27 1.70 -4.47 6.54
C THR A 27 1.00 -4.27 7.88
N SER A 28 0.16 -3.25 8.01
CA SER A 28 -0.66 -2.94 9.19
C SER A 28 -1.72 -1.90 8.80
N PHE A 29 -2.88 -1.94 9.44
CA PHE A 29 -3.93 -0.92 9.29
C PHE A 29 -3.67 0.26 10.24
N THR A 30 -3.02 1.29 9.73
CA THR A 30 -2.76 2.58 10.41
C THR A 30 -3.59 3.70 9.80
N GLU A 31 -3.61 4.89 10.42
CA GLU A 31 -4.33 6.08 9.91
C GLU A 31 -3.98 6.47 8.47
N LYS A 32 -2.82 6.03 7.95
CA LYS A 32 -2.34 6.35 6.60
C LYS A 32 -2.64 5.26 5.56
N THR A 33 -3.32 4.18 5.95
CA THR A 33 -3.45 3.00 5.08
C THR A 33 -4.23 3.32 3.83
N TYR A 34 -5.35 4.03 3.98
CA TYR A 34 -6.19 4.44 2.87
C TYR A 34 -5.41 5.34 1.90
N ASP A 35 -4.82 6.43 2.40
CA ASP A 35 -4.02 7.36 1.58
C ASP A 35 -2.85 6.66 0.88
N ASP A 36 -2.11 5.80 1.60
CA ASP A 36 -0.98 5.06 1.03
C ASP A 36 -1.44 4.08 -0.06
N LEU A 37 -2.64 3.48 0.08
CA LEU A 37 -3.22 2.57 -0.90
C LEU A 37 -3.69 3.32 -2.15
N GLU A 38 -4.41 4.43 -1.99
CA GLU A 38 -4.87 5.27 -3.11
C GLU A 38 -3.67 5.78 -3.93
N ASN A 39 -2.64 6.29 -3.24
CA ASN A 39 -1.41 6.72 -3.87
C ASN A 39 -0.69 5.59 -4.62
N ALA A 40 -0.72 4.37 -4.09
CA ALA A 40 -0.15 3.20 -4.76
C ALA A 40 -0.91 2.85 -6.05
N ILE A 41 -2.25 2.85 -6.00
CA ILE A 41 -3.11 2.59 -7.16
C ILE A 41 -2.86 3.62 -8.26
N ASP A 42 -2.82 4.90 -7.91
CA ASP A 42 -2.58 5.99 -8.86
C ASP A 42 -1.19 5.91 -9.48
N THR A 43 -0.19 5.54 -8.67
CA THR A 43 1.17 5.35 -9.17
C THR A 43 1.25 4.16 -10.14
N ILE A 44 0.56 3.05 -9.84
CA ILE A 44 0.50 1.88 -10.72
C ILE A 44 -0.21 2.23 -12.05
N LYS A 45 -1.34 2.94 -12.00
CA LYS A 45 -2.08 3.39 -13.19
C LYS A 45 -1.25 4.31 -14.10
N LYS A 46 -0.32 5.08 -13.54
CA LYS A 46 0.61 5.91 -14.32
C LYS A 46 1.74 5.10 -14.97
N GLN A 47 2.09 3.95 -14.40
CA GLN A 47 3.17 3.09 -14.90
C GLN A 47 2.70 2.06 -15.92
N VAL A 48 1.46 1.55 -15.76
CA VAL A 48 0.89 0.53 -16.62
C VAL A 48 -0.28 1.12 -17.40
N PRO A 49 -0.26 1.08 -18.74
CA PRO A 49 -1.40 1.46 -19.56
C PRO A 49 -2.68 0.73 -19.14
N ALA A 50 -3.80 1.43 -19.13
CA ALA A 50 -5.08 0.89 -18.65
C ALA A 50 -5.57 -0.34 -19.43
N ASP A 51 -5.24 -0.44 -20.71
CA ASP A 51 -5.53 -1.58 -21.58
C ASP A 51 -4.67 -2.82 -21.27
N LYS A 52 -3.56 -2.64 -20.53
CA LYS A 52 -2.64 -3.72 -20.16
C LYS A 52 -2.76 -4.14 -18.71
N LEU A 53 -3.27 -3.30 -17.82
CA LEU A 53 -3.41 -3.64 -16.41
C LEU A 53 -4.46 -4.75 -16.22
N LYS A 54 -4.02 -5.95 -15.83
CA LYS A 54 -4.90 -7.10 -15.58
C LYS A 54 -5.64 -7.03 -14.25
N GLY A 55 -5.12 -6.27 -13.29
CA GLY A 55 -5.73 -6.10 -11.98
C GLY A 55 -4.71 -5.92 -10.86
N TYR A 56 -5.16 -6.14 -9.64
CA TYR A 56 -4.40 -5.93 -8.42
C TYR A 56 -4.34 -7.19 -7.56
N VAL A 57 -3.21 -7.38 -6.87
CA VAL A 57 -3.06 -8.36 -5.79
C VAL A 57 -2.88 -7.58 -4.49
N LEU A 58 -3.82 -7.76 -3.57
CA LEU A 58 -3.73 -7.22 -2.21
C LEU A 58 -3.18 -8.30 -1.27
N ASP A 59 -1.93 -8.14 -0.85
CA ASP A 59 -1.26 -9.05 0.07
C ASP A 59 -1.41 -8.57 1.52
N LEU A 60 -2.25 -9.29 2.27
CA LEU A 60 -2.48 -9.08 3.70
C LEU A 60 -1.70 -10.09 4.57
N ARG A 61 -0.78 -10.88 4.00
CA ARG A 61 -0.03 -11.87 4.77
C ARG A 61 0.89 -11.19 5.77
N LEU A 62 0.88 -11.71 7.00
CA LEU A 62 1.61 -11.17 8.15
C LEU A 62 1.18 -9.74 8.53
N ASN A 63 -0.05 -9.35 8.20
CA ASN A 63 -0.69 -8.14 8.70
C ASN A 63 -1.40 -8.47 10.04
N PRO A 64 -0.95 -7.95 11.19
CA PRO A 64 -1.53 -8.24 12.50
C PRO A 64 -2.89 -7.54 12.75
N GLY A 65 -3.41 -6.79 11.77
CA GLY A 65 -4.59 -5.95 11.90
C GLY A 65 -4.22 -4.48 12.11
N GLY A 66 -4.99 -3.80 12.95
CA GLY A 66 -4.82 -2.38 13.24
C GLY A 66 -6.17 -1.69 13.42
N LEU A 67 -6.27 -0.44 12.99
CA LEU A 67 -7.47 0.36 13.15
C LEU A 67 -8.62 -0.18 12.28
N LEU A 68 -9.79 -0.39 12.89
CA LEU A 68 -10.96 -0.99 12.25
C LEU A 68 -11.53 -0.10 11.14
N ASP A 69 -11.64 1.20 11.42
CA ASP A 69 -12.07 2.21 10.45
C ASP A 69 -11.20 2.19 9.19
N GLN A 70 -9.89 2.02 9.34
CA GLN A 70 -8.97 1.91 8.21
C GLN A 70 -9.17 0.63 7.41
N ALA A 71 -9.50 -0.49 8.07
CA ALA A 71 -9.84 -1.73 7.38
C ALA A 71 -11.17 -1.59 6.59
N VAL A 72 -12.14 -0.88 7.14
CA VAL A 72 -13.40 -0.55 6.46
C VAL A 72 -13.14 0.36 5.26
N SER A 73 -12.40 1.45 5.43
CA SER A 73 -12.07 2.37 4.34
C SER A 73 -11.29 1.73 3.18
N VAL A 74 -10.48 0.71 3.45
CA VAL A 74 -9.79 -0.06 2.39
C VAL A 74 -10.74 -0.96 1.60
N SER A 75 -11.89 -1.32 2.18
CA SER A 75 -12.85 -2.27 1.61
C SER A 75 -14.03 -1.61 0.88
N ASP A 76 -14.23 -0.31 1.09
CA ASP A 76 -15.25 0.52 0.44
C ASP A 76 -14.75 1.01 -0.93
#